data_AF-K7NPD2-F1
#
_entry.id   AF-K7NPD2-F1
#
_cell.length_a   1.000
_cell.length_b   1.000
_cell.length_c   1.000
_cell.angle_alpha   90.00
_cell.angle_beta   90.00
_cell.angle_gamma   90.00
#
_symmetry.space_group_name_H-M   'P 1'
#
loop_
_entity.id
_entity.type
_entity.pdbx_description
1 polymer ?
#
loop_
_entity_poly.entity_id
_entity_poly.type
_entity_poly.pdbx_seq_one_letter_code
_entity_poly.pdbx_strand_id
1 'polypeptide(L)' 'MAAEEVNRDLLKCGVCGGDLGLVAHVYAPLETDTLYIEERTLFIFSCLLPNCGISPLSWRIIRVQKDT' A
#
# COMPACT_ATOMS: atom_id res chain seq x y z
N MET A 1 -3.93 -18.40 -14.08
CA MET A 1 -3.09 -17.47 -13.30
C MET A 1 -3.72 -17.39 -11.92
N ALA A 2 -3.17 -18.09 -10.93
CA ALA A 2 -3.69 -18.01 -9.57
C ALA A 2 -3.43 -16.59 -9.07
N ALA A 3 -4.49 -15.84 -8.79
CA ALA A 3 -4.34 -14.58 -8.07
C ALA A 3 -3.79 -14.94 -6.70
N GLU A 4 -2.56 -14.51 -6.40
CA GLU A 4 -2.00 -14.61 -5.07
C GLU A 4 -2.94 -13.85 -4.13
N GLU A 5 -3.56 -14.56 -3.21
CA GLU A 5 -4.61 -13.99 -2.37
C GLU A 5 -3.95 -13.10 -1.32
N VAL A 6 -3.93 -11.79 -1.60
CA VAL A 6 -3.40 -10.79 -0.67
C VAL A 6 -4.14 -10.93 0.66
N ASN A 7 -3.40 -11.14 1.74
CA ASN A 7 -3.98 -11.23 3.08
C ASN A 7 -4.85 -10.01 3.36
N ARG A 8 -6.18 -10.22 3.46
CA ARG A 8 -7.17 -9.16 3.63
C ARG A 8 -7.00 -8.38 4.93
N ASP A 9 -6.34 -8.96 5.93
CA ASP A 9 -6.03 -8.27 7.19
C ASP A 9 -5.06 -7.10 6.97
N LEU A 10 -4.28 -7.11 5.88
CA LEU A 10 -3.44 -5.97 5.48
C LEU A 10 -4.27 -4.75 5.08
N LEU A 11 -5.56 -4.93 4.76
CA LEU A 11 -6.49 -3.87 4.38
C LEU A 11 -7.39 -3.44 5.54
N LYS A 12 -7.05 -3.79 6.79
CA LYS A 12 -7.78 -3.38 7.98
C LYS A 12 -7.09 -2.22 8.70
N CYS A 13 -7.89 -1.28 9.18
CA CYS A 13 -7.45 -0.15 9.98
C CYS A 13 -6.99 -0.61 11.36
N GLY A 14 -5.76 -0.26 11.74
CA GLY A 14 -5.21 -0.59 13.06
C GLY A 14 -5.83 0.19 14.23
N VAL A 15 -6.70 1.15 13.96
CA VAL A 15 -7.38 1.95 15.00
C VAL A 15 -8.79 1.45 15.26
N CYS A 16 -9.61 1.33 14.22
CA CYS A 16 -11.04 1.00 14.35
C CYS A 16 -11.42 -0.39 13.84
N GLY A 17 -10.49 -1.13 13.22
CA GLY A 17 -10.75 -2.43 12.61
C GLY A 17 -11.57 -2.39 11.30
N GLY A 18 -11.99 -1.21 10.85
CA GLY A 18 -12.69 -1.02 9.59
C GLY A 18 -11.79 -1.23 8.37
N ASP A 19 -12.38 -1.22 7.17
CA ASP A 19 -11.62 -1.36 5.93
C ASP A 19 -10.84 -0.08 5.57
N LEU A 20 -9.66 -0.28 5.01
CA LEU A 20 -8.86 0.78 4.40
C LEU A 20 -9.27 0.97 2.94
N GLY A 21 -9.45 2.22 2.53
CA GLY A 21 -9.69 2.58 1.13
C GLY A 21 -8.38 2.97 0.43
N LEU A 22 -8.27 2.66 -0.86
CA LEU A 22 -7.16 3.16 -1.68
C LEU A 22 -7.32 4.68 -1.86
N VAL A 23 -6.31 5.44 -1.43
CA VAL A 23 -6.31 6.90 -1.53
C VAL A 23 -5.36 7.42 -2.60
N ALA A 24 -4.30 6.66 -2.91
CA ALA A 24 -3.39 7.00 -4.01
C ALA A 24 -2.76 5.75 -4.61
N HIS A 25 -2.57 5.80 -5.94
CA HIS A 25 -1.81 4.84 -6.71
C HIS A 25 -0.66 5.61 -7.37
N VAL A 26 0.58 5.29 -6.97
CA VAL A 26 1.76 6.07 -7.32
C VAL A 26 2.75 5.20 -8.07
N TYR A 27 3.02 5.54 -9.33
CA TYR A 27 4.16 5.01 -10.06
C TYR A 27 5.44 5.63 -9.48
N ALA A 28 6.36 4.79 -9.00
CA ALA A 28 7.52 5.24 -8.26
C ALA A 28 8.75 4.38 -8.60
N PRO A 29 9.28 4.50 -9.84
CA PRO A 29 10.47 3.76 -10.26
C PRO A 29 11.65 4.09 -9.36
N LEU A 30 12.58 3.15 -9.24
CA LEU A 30 13.80 3.33 -8.46
C LEU A 30 15.00 3.17 -9.39
N GLU A 31 15.81 4.23 -9.48
CA GLU A 31 17.08 4.22 -10.19
C GLU A 31 18.17 4.64 -9.20
N THR A 32 19.17 3.77 -9.03
CA THR A 32 20.40 4.03 -8.30
C THR A 32 21.57 3.58 -9.16
N ASP A 33 22.80 3.93 -8.76
CA ASP A 33 24.02 3.53 -9.48
C ASP A 33 24.17 2.00 -9.68
N THR A 34 23.46 1.20 -8.89
CA THR A 34 23.57 -0.27 -8.86
C THR A 34 22.26 -1.00 -9.11
N LEU A 35 21.11 -0.32 -9.14
CA LEU A 35 19.79 -0.94 -9.24
C LEU A 35 18.87 -0.11 -10.15
N TYR A 36 18.18 -0.80 -11.03
CA TYR A 36 17.16 -0.22 -11.88
C TYR A 36 15.87 -1.03 -11.78
N ILE A 37 14.84 -0.43 -11.19
CA ILE A 37 13.52 -1.03 -10.99
C ILE A 37 12.47 -0.09 -11.60
N GLU A 38 12.17 -0.27 -12.89
CA GLU A 38 11.10 0.48 -13.56
C GLU A 38 9.73 0.13 -13.01
N GLU A 39 9.46 -1.18 -12.87
CA GLU A 39 8.14 -1.69 -12.53
C GLU A 39 7.91 -1.66 -11.01
N ARG A 40 8.02 -0.47 -10.39
CA ARG A 40 7.71 -0.23 -8.97
C ARG A 40 6.51 0.71 -8.83
N THR A 41 5.52 0.24 -8.10
CA THR A 41 4.26 0.93 -7.85
C THR A 41 3.88 0.86 -6.37
N LEU A 42 3.41 1.98 -5.82
CA LEU A 42 2.94 2.10 -4.45
C LEU A 42 1.42 2.31 -4.42
N PHE A 43 0.74 1.46 -3.66
CA PHE A 43 -0.69 1.60 -3.34
C PHE A 43 -0.80 2.10 -1.91
N ILE A 44 -1.31 3.32 -1.74
CA ILE A 44 -1.47 3.96 -0.44
C ILE A 44 -2.93 3.81 -0.03
N PHE A 45 -3.13 3.21 1.14
CA PHE A 45 -4.43 2.97 1.74
C PHE A 45 -4.56 3.76 3.04
N SER A 46 -5.77 4.28 3.30
CA SER A 46 -6.10 4.98 4.54
C SER A 46 -7.54 4.69 4.98
N CYS A 47 -7.78 4.80 6.28
CA CYS A 47 -9.13 4.70 6.82
C CYS A 47 -9.89 6.01 6.58
N LEU A 48 -11.04 5.91 5.91
CA LEU A 48 -11.88 7.07 5.57
C LEU A 48 -12.81 7.52 6.71
N LEU A 49 -12.81 6.80 7.84
CA LEU A 49 -13.60 7.19 9.00
C LEU A 49 -13.03 8.46 9.66
N PRO A 50 -13.90 9.37 10.14
CA PRO A 50 -13.48 10.56 10.87
C PRO A 50 -12.52 10.21 12.01
N ASN A 51 -11.53 11.07 12.23
CA ASN A 51 -10.50 10.95 13.28
C ASN A 51 -9.49 9.79 13.12
N CYS A 52 -9.72 8.82 12.24
CA CYS A 52 -8.76 7.75 12.01
C CYS A 52 -7.54 8.25 11.23
N GLY A 53 -7.75 9.06 10.18
CA GLY A 53 -6.71 9.48 9.22
C GLY A 53 -5.52 10.25 9.80
N ILE A 54 -5.61 10.74 11.04
CA ILE A 54 -4.49 11.42 11.74
C ILE A 54 -3.52 10.38 12.34
N SER A 55 -4.01 9.19 12.68
CA SER A 55 -3.21 8.14 13.28
C SER A 55 -2.40 7.40 12.21
N PRO A 56 -1.07 7.23 12.36
CA PRO A 56 -0.26 6.42 11.45
C PRO A 56 -0.73 4.96 11.33
N LEU A 57 -1.42 4.44 12.35
CA LEU A 57 -1.98 3.07 12.35
C LEU A 57 -3.17 2.90 11.40
N SER A 58 -3.75 4.00 10.92
CA SER A 58 -4.82 4.00 9.92
C SER A 58 -4.30 3.98 8.49
N TRP A 59 -2.99 3.98 8.29
CA TRP A 59 -2.35 4.00 6.97
C TRP A 59 -1.62 2.70 6.68
N ARG A 60 -1.67 2.30 5.41
CA ARG A 60 -0.90 1.17 4.87
C ARG A 60 -0.39 1.52 3.48
N ILE A 61 0.83 1.06 3.18
CA ILE A 61 1.41 1.19 1.85
C ILE A 61 1.78 -0.21 1.39
N ILE A 62 1.19 -0.64 0.28
CA ILE A 62 1.56 -1.89 -0.39
C ILE A 62 2.44 -1.54 -1.57
N ARG A 63 3.64 -2.13 -1.60
CA ARG A 63 4.59 -1.98 -2.70
C ARG A 63 4.49 -3.21 -3.59
N VAL A 64 4.23 -2.97 -4.88
CA VAL A 64 4.42 -3.98 -5.93
C VAL A 64 5.68 -3.57 -6.69
N GLN A 65 6.63 -4.48 -6.76
CA GLN A 65 7.85 -4.32 -7.54
C GLN A 65 8.16 -5.66 -8.21
N LYS A 66 8.70 -5.61 -9.42
CA LYS A 66 9.26 -6.81 -10.04
C LYS A 66 10.60 -7.16 -9.39
N ASP A 67 10.82 -8.43 -9.15
CA ASP A 67 12.13 -8.91 -8.72
C ASP A 67 13.12 -8.84 -9.89
N THR A 68 14.34 -8.37 -9.59
CA THR A 68 15.51 -8.34 -10.49
C THR A 68 15.93 -9.72 -10.96
#